data_AF-A0A3L6N253-F1
#
_entry.id   AF-A0A3L6N253-F1
#
_cell.length_a   1.000
_cell.length_b   1.000
_cell.length_c   1.000
_cell.angle_alpha   90.00
_cell.angle_beta   90.00
_cell.angle_gamma   90.00
#
_symmetry.space_group_name_H-M   'P 1'
#
loop_
_entity.id
_entity.type
_entity.pdbx_description
1 polymer ?
#
loop_
_entity_poly.entity_id
_entity_poly.type
_entity_poly.pdbx_seq_one_letter_code
_entity_poly.pdbx_strand_id
1 'polypeptide(L)'
;MKLLVTGASGYVGTEIIRQSLQLPQVTSVVAVARKPVSVPSGADPARLKSIVVKDYGDYPASGEVENLVFGFEEKHPDLVEAGVARPGLIINDSTDVKEVMARLGKEVTTIKLESVAAALLQQALHGTEKKTLWSDDLKRLAGSQ
;
A
#
# COMPACT_ATOMS: atom_id res chain seq x y z
N MET A 1 -12.40 -12.39 -1.72
CA MET A 1 -11.61 -11.36 -2.43
C MET A 1 -10.27 -11.95 -2.86
N LYS A 2 -9.79 -11.64 -4.07
CA LYS A 2 -8.42 -11.92 -4.51
C LYS A 2 -7.67 -10.60 -4.61
N LEU A 3 -6.46 -10.51 -4.06
CA LEU A 3 -5.65 -9.31 -4.09
C LEU A 3 -4.41 -9.51 -4.96
N LEU A 4 -4.07 -8.49 -5.75
CA LEU A 4 -2.79 -8.38 -6.44
C LEU A 4 -2.01 -7.25 -5.77
N VAL A 5 -0.81 -7.53 -5.30
CA VAL A 5 0.08 -6.54 -4.67
C VAL A 5 1.33 -6.42 -5.51
N THR A 6 1.53 -5.27 -6.15
CA THR A 6 2.78 -4.93 -6.84
C THR A 6 3.73 -4.20 -5.91
N GLY A 7 5.04 -4.28 -6.15
CA GLY A 7 6.02 -3.76 -5.19
C GLY A 7 5.97 -4.51 -3.86
N ALA A 8 5.54 -5.78 -3.89
CA ALA A 8 5.19 -6.57 -2.72
C ALA A 8 6.35 -6.82 -1.73
N SER A 9 7.60 -6.72 -2.19
CA SER A 9 8.78 -6.82 -1.32
C SER A 9 9.20 -5.49 -0.68
N GLY A 10 8.48 -4.41 -0.95
CA GLY A 10 8.73 -3.08 -0.40
C GLY A 10 8.07 -2.86 0.96
N TYR A 11 8.43 -1.77 1.63
CA TYR A 11 8.03 -1.48 3.01
C TYR A 11 6.52 -1.57 3.25
N VAL A 12 5.72 -0.86 2.43
CA VAL A 12 4.24 -0.91 2.50
C VAL A 12 3.69 -2.25 1.98
N GLY A 13 4.27 -2.78 0.90
CA GLY A 13 3.80 -4.03 0.27
C GLY A 13 3.87 -5.23 1.20
N THR A 14 4.94 -5.35 2.00
CA THR A 14 5.08 -6.43 2.98
C THR A 14 4.03 -6.35 4.08
N GLU A 15 3.67 -5.13 4.52
CA GLU A 15 2.64 -4.95 5.55
C GLU A 15 1.23 -5.22 5.00
N ILE A 16 0.94 -4.81 3.76
CA ILE A 16 -0.32 -5.16 3.07
C ILE A 16 -0.48 -6.68 3.00
N ILE A 17 0.57 -7.43 2.65
CA ILE A 17 0.52 -8.90 2.60
C ILE A 17 0.29 -9.48 4.00
N ARG A 18 1.00 -8.97 5.01
CA ARG A 18 0.86 -9.42 6.39
C ARG A 18 -0.58 -9.25 6.90
N GLN A 19 -1.15 -8.06 6.75
CA GLN A 19 -2.52 -7.77 7.20
C GLN A 19 -3.56 -8.51 6.36
N SER A 20 -3.42 -8.52 5.03
CA SER A 20 -4.41 -9.17 4.15
C SER A 20 -4.55 -10.67 4.40
N LEU A 21 -3.46 -11.38 4.70
CA LEU A 21 -3.52 -12.80 5.03
C LEU A 21 -4.18 -13.08 6.39
N GLN A 22 -4.37 -12.08 7.24
CA GLN A 22 -5.14 -12.20 8.48
C GLN A 22 -6.65 -11.95 8.26
N LEU A 23 -7.05 -11.39 7.11
CA LEU A 23 -8.45 -11.11 6.79
C LEU A 23 -9.12 -12.35 6.17
N PRO A 24 -10.18 -12.92 6.78
CA PRO A 24 -10.85 -14.10 6.24
C PRO A 24 -11.47 -13.88 4.84
N GLN A 25 -11.91 -12.65 4.55
CA GLN A 25 -12.47 -12.30 3.24
C GLN A 25 -11.43 -12.27 2.11
N VAL A 26 -10.13 -12.21 2.42
CA VAL A 26 -9.05 -12.29 1.42
C VAL A 26 -8.67 -13.75 1.22
N THR A 27 -9.21 -14.35 0.16
CA THR A 27 -9.04 -15.77 -0.13
C THR A 27 -7.73 -16.08 -0.87
N SER A 28 -7.09 -15.09 -1.50
CA SER A 28 -5.83 -15.25 -2.23
C SER A 28 -5.10 -13.92 -2.38
N VAL A 29 -3.79 -13.94 -2.28
CA VAL A 29 -2.89 -12.81 -2.52
C VAL A 29 -1.84 -13.22 -3.55
N VAL A 30 -1.74 -12.45 -4.64
CA VAL A 30 -0.68 -12.56 -5.64
C VAL A 30 0.30 -11.42 -5.40
N ALA A 31 1.52 -11.75 -5.00
CA ALA A 31 2.59 -10.80 -4.70
C ALA A 31 3.55 -10.70 -5.88
N VAL A 32 3.62 -9.53 -6.51
CA VAL A 32 4.51 -9.23 -7.65
C VAL A 32 5.65 -8.33 -7.16
N ALA A 33 6.89 -8.81 -7.28
CA ALA A 33 8.06 -8.08 -6.82
C ALA A 33 9.34 -8.45 -7.59
N ARG A 34 10.40 -7.69 -7.36
CA ARG A 34 11.75 -7.97 -7.92
C ARG A 34 12.48 -9.12 -7.24
N LYS A 35 12.01 -9.51 -6.06
CA LYS A 35 12.59 -10.57 -5.23
C LYS A 35 11.46 -11.46 -4.69
N PRO A 36 11.74 -12.72 -4.34
CA PRO A 36 10.75 -13.58 -3.70
C PRO A 36 10.18 -12.93 -2.43
N VAL A 37 8.87 -13.10 -2.24
CA VAL A 37 8.16 -12.67 -1.03
C VAL A 37 7.85 -13.89 -0.19
N SER A 38 8.33 -13.88 1.06
CA SER A 38 8.10 -14.96 2.02
C SER A 38 6.70 -14.88 2.63
N VAL A 39 6.15 -16.05 2.97
CA VAL A 39 4.90 -16.14 3.73
C VAL A 39 5.12 -15.57 5.14
N PRO A 40 4.30 -14.62 5.61
CA PRO A 40 4.37 -14.14 6.99
C PRO A 40 4.11 -15.26 8.00
N SER A 41 4.71 -15.15 9.20
CA SER A 41 4.50 -16.13 10.27
C SER A 41 3.01 -16.27 10.62
N GLY A 42 2.54 -17.50 10.77
CA GLY A 42 1.15 -17.81 11.11
C GLY A 42 0.14 -17.66 9.96
N ALA A 43 0.59 -17.30 8.75
CA ALA A 43 -0.27 -17.27 7.57
C ALA A 43 -0.25 -18.62 6.84
N ASP A 44 -1.38 -18.96 6.21
CA ASP A 44 -1.49 -20.13 5.34
C ASP A 44 -0.70 -19.91 4.02
N PRO A 45 0.35 -20.70 3.76
CA PRO A 45 1.16 -20.57 2.54
C PRO A 45 0.35 -20.73 1.26
N ALA A 46 -0.73 -21.51 1.27
CA ALA A 46 -1.56 -21.75 0.07
C ALA A 46 -2.28 -20.47 -0.41
N ARG A 47 -2.45 -19.48 0.48
CA ARG A 47 -3.11 -18.21 0.15
C ARG A 47 -2.16 -17.18 -0.49
N LEU A 48 -0.85 -17.40 -0.48
CA LEU A 48 0.13 -16.48 -1.05
C LEU A 48 0.84 -17.07 -2.29
N LYS A 49 0.71 -16.39 -3.42
CA LYS A 49 1.48 -16.68 -4.64
C LYS A 49 2.50 -15.59 -4.90
N SER A 50 3.79 -15.90 -4.80
CA SER A 50 4.88 -14.97 -5.13
C SER A 50 5.27 -15.09 -6.61
N ILE A 51 5.25 -13.98 -7.34
CA ILE A 51 5.68 -13.83 -8.73
C ILE A 51 6.87 -12.88 -8.76
N VAL A 52 7.99 -13.34 -9.32
CA VAL A 52 9.22 -12.55 -9.45
C VAL A 52 9.33 -11.98 -10.86
N VAL A 53 9.44 -10.65 -10.97
CA VAL A 53 9.62 -9.91 -12.23
C VAL A 53 10.96 -9.17 -12.16
N LYS A 54 11.92 -9.53 -13.03
CA LYS A 54 13.31 -9.04 -12.95
C LYS A 54 13.43 -7.56 -13.36
N ASP A 55 12.73 -7.16 -14.41
CA ASP A 55 12.86 -5.84 -15.03
C ASP A 55 11.81 -4.83 -14.52
N TYR A 56 11.71 -4.69 -13.21
CA TYR A 56 10.75 -3.79 -12.54
C TYR A 56 11.39 -2.43 -12.17
N GLY A 57 12.33 -1.96 -13.00
CA GLY A 57 13.22 -0.83 -12.69
C GLY A 57 12.77 0.52 -13.25
N ASP A 58 12.09 0.52 -14.39
CA ASP A 58 11.70 1.74 -15.08
C ASP A 58 10.23 2.07 -14.79
N TYR A 59 10.01 3.15 -14.04
CA TYR A 59 8.70 3.72 -13.84
C TYR A 59 8.75 5.26 -13.92
N PRO A 60 7.66 5.90 -14.39
CA PRO A 60 7.57 7.35 -14.49
C PRO A 60 7.73 8.05 -13.14
N ALA A 61 7.95 9.37 -13.14
CA ALA A 61 7.90 10.15 -11.91
C ALA A 61 6.54 9.98 -11.21
N SER A 62 6.48 10.11 -9.87
CA SER A 62 5.27 9.83 -9.10
C SER A 62 4.03 10.58 -9.59
N GLY A 63 4.15 11.86 -9.97
CA GLY A 63 3.05 12.63 -10.53
C GLY A 63 2.57 12.11 -11.90
N GLU A 64 3.49 11.58 -12.72
CA GLU A 64 3.14 10.96 -14.00
C GLU A 64 2.39 9.64 -13.79
N VAL A 65 2.80 8.85 -12.80
CA VAL A 65 2.12 7.59 -12.43
C VAL A 65 0.66 7.85 -12.02
N GLU A 66 0.39 8.89 -11.23
CA GLU A 66 -0.98 9.21 -10.81
C GLU A 66 -1.89 9.52 -12.01
N ASN A 67 -1.39 10.32 -12.97
CA ASN A 67 -2.13 10.64 -14.19
C ASN A 67 -2.39 9.40 -15.05
N LEU A 68 -1.42 8.47 -15.13
CA LEU A 68 -1.58 7.22 -15.85
C LEU A 68 -2.62 6.31 -15.20
N VAL A 69 -2.66 6.25 -13.87
CA VAL A 69 -3.63 5.45 -13.11
C VAL A 69 -5.05 5.96 -13.35
N PHE A 70 -5.30 7.26 -13.18
CA PHE A 70 -6.63 7.82 -13.44
C PHE A 70 -7.00 7.78 -14.92
N GLY A 71 -6.06 8.07 -15.82
CA GLY A 71 -6.31 7.98 -17.26
C GLY A 71 -6.59 6.55 -17.75
N PHE A 72 -6.11 5.52 -17.05
CA PHE A 72 -6.45 4.13 -17.34
C PHE A 72 -7.88 3.81 -16.91
N GLU A 73 -8.29 4.23 -15.72
CA GLU A 73 -9.67 4.10 -15.24
C GLU A 73 -10.67 4.87 -16.13
N GLU A 74 -10.37 6.12 -16.53
CA GLU A 74 -11.24 6.91 -17.42
C GLU A 74 -11.51 6.19 -18.75
N LYS A 75 -10.53 5.44 -19.25
CA LYS A 75 -10.67 4.63 -20.48
C LYS A 75 -11.36 3.29 -20.24
N HIS A 76 -11.41 2.83 -19.00
CA HIS A 76 -11.89 1.51 -18.60
C HIS A 76 -12.77 1.55 -17.33
N PRO A 77 -13.82 2.39 -17.28
CA PRO A 77 -14.58 2.64 -16.04
C PRO A 77 -15.35 1.42 -15.54
N ASP A 78 -15.68 0.48 -16.43
CA ASP A 78 -16.38 -0.76 -16.07
C ASP A 78 -15.43 -1.89 -15.63
N LEU A 79 -14.11 -1.70 -15.75
CA LEU A 79 -13.11 -2.73 -15.46
C LEU A 79 -12.35 -2.48 -14.17
N VAL A 80 -12.08 -1.22 -13.85
CA VAL A 80 -11.26 -0.83 -12.70
C VAL A 80 -11.79 0.43 -12.06
N GLU A 81 -11.60 0.52 -10.74
CA GLU A 81 -11.73 1.74 -9.97
C GLU A 81 -10.33 2.11 -9.46
N ALA A 82 -9.95 3.39 -9.57
CA ALA A 82 -8.63 3.85 -9.18
C ALA A 82 -8.66 4.92 -8.09
N GLY A 83 -7.68 4.80 -7.19
CA GLY A 83 -7.39 5.74 -6.11
C GLY A 83 -5.90 5.77 -5.81
N VAL A 84 -5.44 6.91 -5.28
CA VAL A 84 -4.04 7.16 -4.93
C VAL A 84 -3.96 7.56 -3.46
N ALA A 85 -2.98 7.00 -2.74
CA ALA A 85 -2.63 7.44 -1.39
C ALA A 85 -1.40 8.35 -1.43
N ARG A 86 -1.48 9.49 -0.72
CA ARG A 86 -0.41 10.46 -0.50
C ARG A 86 -0.12 10.56 1.01
N PRO A 87 0.52 9.54 1.58
CA PRO A 87 0.96 9.60 2.97
C PRO A 87 2.06 10.64 3.15
N GLY A 88 2.18 11.17 4.37
CA GLY A 88 3.38 11.83 4.83
C GLY A 88 4.52 10.82 5.04
N LEU A 89 5.48 11.16 5.90
CA LEU A 89 6.54 10.23 6.24
C LEU A 89 5.96 8.99 6.94
N ILE A 90 6.18 7.82 6.34
CA ILE A 90 5.75 6.55 6.91
C ILE A 90 6.77 6.13 7.97
N ILE A 91 6.29 5.88 9.19
CA ILE A 91 7.11 5.58 10.36
C ILE A 91 6.74 4.23 11.00
N ASN A 92 7.63 3.72 11.83
CA ASN A 92 7.39 2.60 12.75
C ASN A 92 7.68 3.02 14.20
N ASP A 93 7.44 2.12 15.15
CA ASP A 93 7.65 2.38 16.58
C ASP A 93 9.13 2.64 16.96
N SER A 94 10.09 2.33 16.08
CA SER A 94 11.52 2.63 16.29
C SER A 94 11.94 3.99 15.73
N THR A 95 11.03 4.73 15.09
CA THR A 95 11.36 6.01 14.45
C THR A 95 11.33 7.16 15.46
N ASP A 96 12.46 7.80 15.72
CA ASP A 96 12.51 9.06 16.47
C ASP A 96 12.11 10.24 15.57
N VAL A 97 10.85 10.66 15.68
CA VAL A 97 10.30 11.76 14.89
C VAL A 97 10.98 13.10 15.20
N LYS A 98 11.44 13.33 16.44
CA LYS A 98 12.12 14.57 16.82
C LYS A 98 13.49 14.65 16.15
N GLU A 99 14.23 13.54 16.13
CA GLU A 99 15.51 13.47 15.42
C GLU A 99 15.32 13.71 13.91
N VAL A 100 14.29 13.09 13.31
CA VAL A 100 13.97 13.30 11.89
C VAL A 100 13.65 14.76 11.60
N MET A 101 12.80 15.40 12.41
CA MET A 101 12.47 16.83 12.27
C MET A 101 13.70 17.72 12.42
N ALA A 102 14.57 17.43 13.41
CA ALA A 102 15.81 18.17 13.61
C ALA A 102 16.75 18.05 12.39
N ARG A 103 16.88 16.85 11.81
CA ARG A 103 17.70 16.61 10.61
C ARG A 103 17.16 17.28 9.36
N LEU A 104 15.83 17.33 9.21
CA LEU A 104 15.18 17.95 8.06
C LEU A 104 15.00 19.46 8.19
N GLY A 105 15.14 20.01 9.40
CA GLY A 105 14.93 21.43 9.69
C GLY A 105 13.50 21.92 9.47
N LYS A 106 12.52 21.00 9.46
CA LYS A 106 11.10 21.31 9.25
C LYS A 106 10.20 20.29 9.94
N GLU A 107 8.98 20.71 10.25
CA GLU A 107 7.92 19.79 10.66
C GLU A 107 7.59 18.82 9.52
N VAL A 108 7.28 17.58 9.90
CA VAL A 108 6.86 16.53 8.97
C VAL A 108 5.54 15.92 9.44
N THR A 109 4.60 15.78 8.51
CA THR A 109 3.42 14.95 8.72
C THR A 109 3.87 13.49 8.73
N THR A 110 3.54 12.75 9.79
CA THR A 110 3.86 11.33 9.90
C THR A 110 2.61 10.47 9.91
N ILE A 111 2.79 9.21 9.51
CA ILE A 111 1.76 8.17 9.58
C ILE A 111 2.41 6.81 9.83
N LYS A 112 1.77 5.97 10.65
CA LYS A 112 2.26 4.61 10.92
C LYS A 112 2.11 3.72 9.68
N LEU A 113 3.08 2.85 9.44
CA LEU A 113 3.05 1.85 8.36
C LEU A 113 1.76 1.03 8.37
N GLU A 114 1.36 0.57 9.56
CA GLU A 114 0.19 -0.28 9.76
C GLU A 114 -1.09 0.46 9.35
N SER A 115 -1.18 1.76 9.64
CA SER A 115 -2.33 2.59 9.25
C SER A 115 -2.39 2.79 7.73
N VAL A 116 -1.25 3.00 7.06
CA VAL A 116 -1.23 3.08 5.58
C VAL A 116 -1.74 1.77 4.96
N ALA A 117 -1.24 0.63 5.41
CA ALA A 117 -1.65 -0.67 4.89
C ALA A 117 -3.13 -0.97 5.18
N ALA A 118 -3.61 -0.70 6.39
CA ALA A 118 -5.00 -0.92 6.78
C ALA A 118 -5.96 -0.07 5.94
N ALA A 119 -5.64 1.22 5.74
CA ALA A 119 -6.45 2.11 4.92
C ALA A 119 -6.51 1.65 3.46
N LEU A 120 -5.36 1.27 2.87
CA LEU A 120 -5.32 0.76 1.50
C LEU A 120 -6.12 -0.54 1.33
N LEU A 121 -6.04 -1.45 2.31
CA LEU A 121 -6.84 -2.67 2.32
C LEU A 121 -8.33 -2.37 2.45
N GLN A 122 -8.71 -1.42 3.30
CA GLN A 122 -10.11 -1.01 3.43
C GLN A 122 -10.66 -0.51 2.09
N GLN A 123 -9.92 0.31 1.36
CA GLN A 123 -10.33 0.80 0.04
C GLN A 123 -10.40 -0.34 -0.99
N ALA A 124 -9.39 -1.21 -1.04
CA ALA A 124 -9.39 -2.35 -1.96
C ALA A 124 -10.53 -3.34 -1.70
N LEU A 125 -11.03 -3.42 -0.47
CA LEU A 125 -12.11 -4.33 -0.07
C LEU A 125 -13.51 -3.74 -0.24
N HIS A 126 -13.64 -2.41 -0.18
CA HIS A 126 -14.92 -1.74 -0.07
C HIS A 126 -15.18 -0.67 -1.15
N GLY A 127 -14.23 -0.45 -2.06
CA GLY A 127 -14.27 0.62 -3.05
C GLY A 127 -13.51 1.86 -2.61
N THR A 128 -13.24 2.75 -3.55
CA THR A 128 -12.45 3.96 -3.33
C THR A 128 -13.37 5.11 -2.92
N GLU A 129 -13.19 5.64 -1.70
CA GLU A 129 -14.01 6.75 -1.19
C GLU A 129 -13.70 8.06 -1.93
N LYS A 130 -12.44 8.25 -2.31
CA LYS A 130 -12.00 9.38 -3.13
C LYS A 130 -10.74 9.09 -3.92
N LYS A 131 -10.56 9.82 -5.02
CA LYS A 131 -9.40 9.68 -5.91
C LYS A 131 -8.06 9.85 -5.20
N THR A 132 -7.95 10.76 -4.23
CA THR A 132 -6.69 11.02 -3.52
C THR A 132 -6.89 11.00 -2.01
N LEU A 133 -6.24 10.07 -1.32
CA LEU A 133 -6.24 9.94 0.14
C LEU A 133 -4.99 10.59 0.73
N TRP A 134 -5.17 11.63 1.54
CA TRP A 134 -4.08 12.26 2.29
C TRP A 134 -3.89 11.58 3.65
N SER A 135 -2.82 11.96 4.37
CA SER A 135 -2.48 11.34 5.66
C SER A 135 -3.64 11.25 6.65
N ASP A 136 -4.46 12.29 6.76
CA ASP A 136 -5.59 12.31 7.70
C ASP A 136 -6.71 11.36 7.27
N ASP A 137 -6.90 11.18 5.96
CA ASP A 137 -7.83 10.21 5.42
C ASP A 137 -7.38 8.79 5.69
N LEU A 138 -6.08 8.52 5.49
CA LEU A 138 -5.49 7.22 5.76
C LEU A 138 -5.61 6.87 7.25
N LYS A 139 -5.36 7.83 8.16
CA LYS A 139 -5.55 7.62 9.61
C LYS A 139 -7.00 7.29 9.94
N ARG A 140 -7.95 8.06 9.40
CA ARG A 140 -9.40 7.82 9.58
C ARG A 140 -9.82 6.44 9.09
N LEU A 141 -9.41 6.06 7.87
CA LEU A 141 -9.76 4.78 7.26
C LEU A 141 -9.13 3.59 7.97
N ALA A 142 -7.94 3.76 8.54
CA ALA A 142 -7.28 2.73 9.33
C ALA A 142 -7.94 2.46 10.69
N GLY A 143 -8.93 3.27 11.10
CA GLY A 143 -9.50 3.21 12.46
C GLY A 143 -8.50 3.59 13.55
N SER A 144 -7.40 4.25 13.18
CA SER A 144 -6.36 4.69 14.10
C SER A 144 -6.64 6.14 14.49
N GLN A 145 -7.19 6.37 15.70
CA GLN A 145 -7.10 7.66 16.38
C GLN A 145 -5.82 7.73 17.22
#